data_AF-A0A7J4LLR4-F1
#
_entry.id   AF-A0A7J4LLR4-F1
#
_cell.length_a   1.000
_cell.length_b   1.000
_cell.length_c   1.000
_cell.angle_alpha   90.00
_cell.angle_beta   90.00
_cell.angle_gamma   90.00
#
_symmetry.space_group_name_H-M   'P 1'
#
loop_
_entity.id
_entity.type
_entity.pdbx_description
1 polymer ?
#
loop_
_entity_poly.entity_id
_entity_poly.type
_entity_poly.pdbx_seq_one_letter_code
_entity_poly.pdbx_strand_id
1 'polypeptide(L)'
;MKRNLRDDQIANLESVLRCAEEFCRDAGTDFSHSPVGTNTVVLESGHQPNFLPHSGLLKKLYLLEFMSARLGRQGISALPIFGFADYNLATSRIIAQNKLPALNKPGYEKVGFKISGDDVWKRLTYIGKPDAARWKAELDKITGHYVKYPIPDETILAEVIEILEESYAHAKNFPDINAFFISKLSARLGLSIRFFRYSDLQEGGVFLDEWKKVFAGLGAYNITYNRAVSKCAPDIQTRPDDHVPFWYHCPCGAKVSLSIEDGHCRGRCALCSREHMIDIGELDWEIKSMSPNAISRNVIFGEGLGTHIFISGSGGGLTYGRVADEIAAAFGFNVPETIAWKSRDYYTGPAHRAAQRLLASVCGVQEKQLLECNIARLVEERKNELAQASAQAADKKEAKKFDGQYRNLISTAAIIRDVYGTVPSFVDILVTFGFKRTRAAWDDALAGYGGEKIISKDIVYENADTTGLYKNIEKMVLHD
;
A
#
# COMPACT_ATOMS: atom_id res chain seq x y z
N MET A 1 5.31 27.36 0.35
CA MET A 1 6.48 26.52 0.70
C MET A 1 7.69 27.42 0.94
N LYS A 2 7.79 28.09 2.09
CA LYS A 2 8.93 28.95 2.46
C LYS A 2 9.27 28.79 3.95
N ARG A 3 9.32 27.56 4.45
CA ARG A 3 9.86 27.31 5.79
C ARG A 3 11.19 26.63 5.61
N ASN A 4 12.25 27.25 6.09
CA ASN A 4 13.56 26.62 6.09
C ASN A 4 13.59 25.54 7.17
N LEU A 5 14.36 24.48 6.92
CA LEU A 5 14.67 23.49 7.95
C LEU A 5 15.45 24.17 9.08
N ARG A 6 15.11 23.78 10.31
CA ARG A 6 15.84 24.16 11.51
C ARG A 6 17.02 23.21 11.74
N ASP A 7 17.98 23.62 12.56
CA ASP A 7 19.19 22.83 12.83
C ASP A 7 18.87 21.46 13.46
N ASP A 8 17.88 21.39 14.35
CA ASP A 8 17.40 20.13 14.94
C ASP A 8 16.81 19.19 13.87
N GLN A 9 16.03 19.74 12.93
CA GLN A 9 15.45 18.96 11.82
C GLN A 9 16.53 18.46 10.87
N ILE A 10 17.56 19.26 10.58
CA ILE A 10 18.70 18.83 9.77
C ILE A 10 19.44 17.68 10.46
N ALA A 11 19.72 17.80 11.75
CA ALA A 11 20.37 16.73 12.53
C ALA A 11 19.54 15.42 12.54
N ASN A 12 18.22 15.54 12.65
CA ASN A 12 17.31 14.40 12.54
C ASN A 12 17.37 13.77 11.14
N LEU A 13 17.32 14.57 10.07
CA LEU A 13 17.40 14.08 8.69
C LEU A 13 18.73 13.37 8.40
N GLU A 14 19.86 13.90 8.88
CA GLU A 14 21.16 13.23 8.77
C GLU A 14 21.15 11.88 9.51
N SER A 15 20.43 11.78 10.62
CA SER A 15 20.24 10.50 11.34
C SER A 15 19.37 9.52 10.55
N VAL A 16 18.29 10.00 9.94
CA VAL A 16 17.46 9.18 9.02
C VAL A 16 18.27 8.71 7.82
N LEU A 17 19.16 9.54 7.28
CA LEU A 17 20.02 9.18 6.15
C LEU A 17 21.04 8.12 6.51
N ARG A 18 21.59 8.11 7.73
CA ARG A 18 22.41 7.00 8.23
C ARG A 18 21.63 5.69 8.32
N CYS A 19 20.38 5.74 8.83
CA CYS A 19 19.52 4.56 8.82
C CYS A 19 19.15 4.10 7.40
N ALA A 20 19.01 5.04 6.46
CA ALA A 20 18.75 4.72 5.06
C ALA A 20 19.97 4.09 4.37
N GLU A 21 21.18 4.54 4.70
CA GLU A 21 22.43 3.93 4.26
C GLU A 21 22.55 2.49 4.76
N GLU A 22 22.26 2.26 6.04
CA GLU A 22 22.22 0.93 6.63
C GLU A 22 21.17 0.04 5.96
N PHE A 23 19.96 0.56 5.72
CA PHE A 23 18.94 -0.16 4.97
C PHE A 23 19.43 -0.55 3.57
N CYS A 24 20.05 0.37 2.84
CA CYS A 24 20.57 0.10 1.49
C CYS A 24 21.67 -0.97 1.50
N ARG A 25 22.56 -0.92 2.49
CA ARG A 25 23.60 -1.93 2.71
C ARG A 25 22.99 -3.30 2.99
N ASP A 26 22.01 -3.37 3.89
CA ASP A 26 21.30 -4.62 4.19
C ASP A 26 20.60 -5.18 2.94
N ALA A 27 19.93 -4.32 2.17
CA ALA A 27 19.20 -4.68 0.96
C ALA A 27 20.10 -5.05 -0.23
N GLY A 28 21.41 -4.77 -0.17
CA GLY A 28 22.31 -4.92 -1.30
C GLY A 28 21.99 -3.94 -2.44
N THR A 29 21.75 -2.67 -2.12
CA THR A 29 21.43 -1.61 -3.07
C THR A 29 22.34 -0.41 -2.88
N ASP A 30 22.55 0.37 -3.95
CA ASP A 30 23.38 1.57 -3.90
C ASP A 30 22.73 2.68 -3.06
N PHE A 31 23.57 3.42 -2.34
CA PHE A 31 23.17 4.59 -1.57
C PHE A 31 23.99 5.81 -1.99
N SER A 32 23.31 6.94 -2.16
CA SER A 32 23.93 8.24 -2.38
C SER A 32 22.94 9.32 -1.99
N HIS A 33 23.36 10.49 -1.52
CA HIS A 33 22.45 11.63 -1.40
C HIS A 33 23.23 12.94 -1.52
N SER A 34 22.52 14.00 -1.86
CA SER A 34 23.06 15.34 -1.72
C SER A 34 23.00 15.78 -0.26
N PRO A 35 23.93 16.63 0.21
CA PRO A 35 23.90 17.18 1.56
C PRO A 35 22.56 17.87 1.87
N VAL A 36 22.07 17.70 3.09
CA VAL A 36 20.86 18.38 3.56
C VAL A 36 21.23 19.79 4.02
N GLY A 37 20.54 20.80 3.49
CA GLY A 37 20.72 22.18 3.88
C GLY A 37 19.40 22.80 4.34
N THR A 38 19.47 24.02 4.86
CA THR A 38 18.30 24.77 5.36
C THR A 38 17.21 24.99 4.32
N ASN A 39 17.56 25.01 3.04
CA ASN A 39 16.64 25.20 1.91
C ASN A 39 16.18 23.88 1.26
N THR A 40 16.56 22.72 1.81
CA THR A 40 16.14 21.42 1.27
C THR A 40 14.66 21.19 1.54
N VAL A 41 13.89 20.87 0.50
CA VAL A 41 12.48 20.50 0.60
C VAL A 41 12.35 19.01 0.91
N VAL A 42 11.79 18.67 2.08
CA VAL A 42 11.61 17.27 2.50
C VAL A 42 10.29 16.73 1.98
N LEU A 43 10.37 15.65 1.20
CA LEU A 43 9.22 14.91 0.67
C LEU A 43 9.14 13.57 1.36
N GLU A 44 8.04 13.27 2.02
CA GLU A 44 7.92 12.12 2.90
C GLU A 44 6.72 11.24 2.54
N SER A 45 6.90 9.93 2.61
CA SER A 45 5.79 8.97 2.66
C SER A 45 6.14 7.77 3.53
N GLY A 46 5.13 6.96 3.85
CA GLY A 46 5.31 5.67 4.50
C GLY A 46 4.27 4.64 4.12
N HIS A 47 4.63 3.37 4.33
CA HIS A 47 3.71 2.25 4.20
C HIS A 47 4.19 1.03 4.99
N GLN A 48 3.29 0.09 5.27
CA GLN A 48 3.66 -1.25 5.70
C GLN A 48 4.42 -1.99 4.58
N PRO A 49 5.44 -2.81 4.91
CA PRO A 49 6.17 -3.62 3.95
C PRO A 49 5.33 -4.84 3.52
N ASN A 50 4.46 -4.64 2.53
CA ASN A 50 3.53 -5.65 2.05
C ASN A 50 4.17 -6.58 1.00
N PHE A 51 3.85 -7.87 1.06
CA PHE A 51 4.24 -8.85 0.05
C PHE A 51 3.55 -8.56 -1.29
N LEU A 52 4.36 -8.37 -2.33
CA LEU A 52 3.92 -8.05 -3.69
C LEU A 52 2.86 -6.94 -3.71
N PRO A 53 3.18 -5.71 -3.29
CA PRO A 53 2.19 -4.69 -2.96
C PRO A 53 1.29 -4.31 -4.14
N HIS A 54 0.12 -3.74 -3.84
CA HIS A 54 -0.75 -3.12 -4.83
C HIS A 54 -0.13 -1.84 -5.41
N SER A 55 -0.62 -1.40 -6.57
CA SER A 55 -0.19 -0.18 -7.27
C SER A 55 -0.23 1.06 -6.37
N GLY A 56 -1.19 1.14 -5.43
CA GLY A 56 -1.32 2.26 -4.50
C GLY A 56 -0.05 2.59 -3.70
N LEU A 57 0.76 1.59 -3.34
CA LEU A 57 2.04 1.82 -2.66
C LEU A 57 3.05 2.45 -3.61
N LEU A 58 3.20 1.87 -4.80
CA LEU A 58 4.15 2.31 -5.81
C LEU A 58 3.81 3.70 -6.35
N LYS A 59 2.52 4.05 -6.43
CA LYS A 59 2.07 5.40 -6.76
C LYS A 59 2.57 6.46 -5.78
N LYS A 60 2.71 6.13 -4.48
CA LYS A 60 3.31 7.06 -3.50
C LYS A 60 4.79 7.27 -3.79
N LEU A 61 5.51 6.18 -4.07
CA LEU A 61 6.93 6.21 -4.39
C LEU A 61 7.18 7.02 -5.66
N TYR A 62 6.40 6.75 -6.71
CA TYR A 62 6.47 7.51 -7.93
C TYR A 62 6.09 8.99 -7.74
N LEU A 63 5.11 9.32 -6.90
CA LEU A 63 4.82 10.71 -6.56
C LEU A 63 5.97 11.42 -5.83
N LEU A 64 6.71 10.73 -4.95
CA LEU A 64 7.91 11.30 -4.32
C LEU A 64 8.94 11.68 -5.39
N GLU A 65 9.22 10.75 -6.31
CA GLU A 65 10.15 10.97 -7.43
C GLU A 65 9.65 12.10 -8.35
N PHE A 66 8.38 12.08 -8.74
CA PHE A 66 7.79 13.09 -9.61
C PHE A 66 7.90 14.50 -9.02
N MET A 67 7.57 14.65 -7.73
CA MET A 67 7.66 15.93 -7.03
C MET A 67 9.13 16.37 -6.87
N SER A 68 10.02 15.44 -6.53
CA SER A 68 11.47 15.69 -6.45
C SER A 68 12.03 16.20 -7.78
N ALA A 69 11.75 15.49 -8.87
CA ALA A 69 12.19 15.85 -10.21
C ALA A 69 11.61 17.21 -10.66
N ARG A 70 10.35 17.50 -10.31
CA ARG A 70 9.72 18.80 -10.61
C ARG A 70 10.41 19.96 -9.87
N LEU A 71 10.74 19.78 -8.59
CA LEU A 71 11.48 20.76 -7.79
C LEU A 71 12.92 20.93 -8.32
N GLY A 72 13.59 19.83 -8.67
CA GLY A 72 14.94 19.85 -9.25
C GLY A 72 15.01 20.64 -10.56
N ARG A 73 13.99 20.54 -11.43
CA ARG A 73 13.88 21.37 -12.66
C ARG A 73 13.76 22.87 -12.37
N GLN A 74 13.36 23.24 -11.16
CA GLN A 74 13.30 24.63 -10.68
C GLN A 74 14.54 25.04 -9.88
N GLY A 75 15.58 24.19 -9.83
CA GLY A 75 16.78 24.42 -9.03
C GLY A 75 16.56 24.27 -7.52
N ILE A 76 15.46 23.65 -7.09
CA ILE A 76 15.14 23.44 -5.67
C ILE A 76 15.63 22.05 -5.26
N SER A 77 16.48 22.00 -4.23
CA SER A 77 16.93 20.73 -3.63
C SER A 77 15.77 20.06 -2.92
N ALA A 78 15.53 18.79 -3.22
CA ALA A 78 14.48 17.99 -2.60
C ALA A 78 15.04 16.67 -2.07
N LEU A 79 14.54 16.24 -0.91
CA LEU A 79 14.92 14.98 -0.29
C LEU A 79 13.69 14.05 -0.20
N PRO A 80 13.53 13.13 -1.16
CA PRO A 80 12.48 12.12 -1.11
C PRO A 80 12.85 10.94 -0.21
N ILE A 81 12.07 10.75 0.86
CA ILE A 81 12.27 9.68 1.83
C ILE A 81 11.00 8.82 1.99
N PHE A 82 11.20 7.53 2.25
CA PHE A 82 10.11 6.58 2.45
C PHE A 82 10.40 5.62 3.61
N GLY A 83 9.56 5.67 4.64
CA GLY A 83 9.71 4.81 5.81
C GLY A 83 8.78 3.59 5.80
N PHE A 84 9.34 2.41 6.08
CA PHE A 84 8.59 1.17 6.25
C PHE A 84 8.07 1.00 7.68
N ALA A 85 6.76 0.82 7.84
CA ALA A 85 6.10 0.57 9.12
C ALA A 85 6.15 -0.90 9.54
N ASP A 86 7.36 -1.39 9.75
CA ASP A 86 7.68 -2.75 10.19
C ASP A 86 7.40 -3.00 11.67
N TYR A 87 7.26 -1.95 12.48
CA TYR A 87 6.73 -2.11 13.83
C TYR A 87 5.23 -2.42 13.86
N ASN A 88 4.46 -2.38 12.75
CA ASN A 88 3.01 -2.59 12.80
C ASN A 88 2.65 -4.03 13.17
N LEU A 89 1.43 -4.27 13.66
CA LEU A 89 0.95 -5.64 13.90
C LEU A 89 0.71 -6.37 12.58
N ALA A 90 0.90 -7.69 12.59
CA ALA A 90 0.67 -8.58 11.45
C ALA A 90 -0.80 -8.99 11.24
N THR A 91 -1.75 -8.21 11.76
CA THR A 91 -3.19 -8.55 11.75
C THR A 91 -3.80 -8.53 10.34
N SER A 92 -3.23 -7.73 9.44
CA SER A 92 -3.77 -7.52 8.11
C SER A 92 -3.22 -8.53 7.10
N ARG A 93 -4.10 -9.26 6.42
CA ARG A 93 -3.70 -10.30 5.44
C ARG A 93 -2.91 -9.73 4.26
N ILE A 94 -3.16 -8.49 3.85
CA ILE A 94 -2.47 -7.80 2.76
C ILE A 94 -0.96 -7.65 3.01
N ILE A 95 -0.52 -7.72 4.27
CA ILE A 95 0.91 -7.67 4.61
C ILE A 95 1.63 -8.90 4.03
N ALA A 96 1.00 -10.07 4.09
CA ALA A 96 1.64 -11.33 3.72
C ALA A 96 1.04 -11.98 2.47
N GLN A 97 -0.10 -11.48 1.97
CA GLN A 97 -0.84 -12.09 0.87
C GLN A 97 -1.27 -11.04 -0.15
N ASN A 98 -1.22 -11.41 -1.42
CA ASN A 98 -1.81 -10.62 -2.50
C ASN A 98 -2.60 -11.52 -3.48
N LYS A 99 -3.07 -10.92 -4.58
CA LYS A 99 -3.97 -11.52 -5.56
C LYS A 99 -3.42 -11.28 -6.96
N LEU A 100 -3.43 -12.34 -7.78
CA LEU A 100 -3.21 -12.27 -9.22
C LEU A 100 -4.54 -12.58 -9.92
N PRO A 101 -5.01 -11.77 -10.89
CA PRO A 101 -6.29 -12.02 -11.55
C PRO A 101 -6.35 -13.40 -12.21
N ALA A 102 -7.46 -14.12 -12.10
CA ALA A 102 -7.57 -15.49 -12.61
C ALA A 102 -9.03 -15.88 -12.92
N LEU A 103 -9.21 -16.70 -13.96
CA LEU A 103 -10.48 -17.30 -14.34
C LEU A 103 -10.92 -18.40 -13.36
N ASN A 104 -11.47 -17.98 -12.23
CA ASN A 104 -12.06 -18.83 -11.21
C ASN A 104 -13.17 -18.05 -10.48
N LYS A 105 -13.95 -18.74 -9.63
CA LYS A 105 -15.06 -18.12 -8.89
C LYS A 105 -14.70 -16.82 -8.15
N PRO A 106 -13.57 -16.71 -7.42
CA PRO A 106 -13.21 -15.45 -6.77
C PRO A 106 -12.61 -14.39 -7.72
N GLY A 107 -12.34 -14.71 -8.98
CA GLY A 107 -11.72 -13.81 -9.96
C GLY A 107 -10.20 -13.64 -9.80
N TYR A 108 -9.57 -14.38 -8.87
CA TYR A 108 -8.14 -14.27 -8.59
C TYR A 108 -7.54 -15.55 -7.99
N GLU A 109 -6.24 -15.71 -8.16
CA GLU A 109 -5.40 -16.66 -7.43
C GLU A 109 -4.67 -15.91 -6.32
N LYS A 110 -4.72 -16.46 -5.11
CA LYS A 110 -4.06 -15.86 -3.95
C LYS A 110 -2.59 -16.26 -3.93
N VAL A 111 -1.70 -15.31 -3.75
CA VAL A 111 -0.26 -15.51 -3.53
C VAL A 111 0.18 -15.02 -2.16
N GLY A 112 1.31 -15.53 -1.67
CA GLY A 112 1.94 -15.17 -0.40
C GLY A 112 1.68 -16.14 0.75
N PHE A 113 1.99 -15.69 1.96
CA PHE A 113 2.16 -16.52 3.14
C PHE A 113 1.01 -16.34 4.13
N LYS A 114 0.71 -17.40 4.89
CA LYS A 114 -0.24 -17.33 6.00
C LYS A 114 0.52 -17.00 7.29
N ILE A 115 0.17 -15.86 7.90
CA ILE A 115 0.49 -15.54 9.29
C ILE A 115 -0.73 -15.97 10.12
N SER A 116 -0.53 -16.73 11.20
CA SER A 116 -1.62 -17.33 11.97
C SER A 116 -1.29 -17.49 13.45
N GLY A 117 -2.31 -17.77 14.25
CA GLY A 117 -2.18 -17.90 15.70
C GLY A 117 -1.73 -16.58 16.31
N ASP A 118 -0.85 -16.68 17.31
CA ASP A 118 -0.33 -15.54 18.07
C ASP A 118 0.48 -14.56 17.22
N ASP A 119 1.07 -15.01 16.12
CA ASP A 119 1.92 -14.17 15.27
C ASP A 119 1.15 -13.01 14.63
N VAL A 120 -0.17 -13.12 14.43
CA VAL A 120 -0.97 -12.00 13.90
C VAL A 120 -0.99 -10.81 14.86
N TRP A 121 -0.75 -11.05 16.16
CA TRP A 121 -0.72 -10.04 17.22
C TRP A 121 0.70 -9.57 17.55
N LYS A 122 1.70 -10.03 16.81
CA LYS A 122 3.09 -9.56 16.92
C LYS A 122 3.38 -8.47 15.90
N ARG A 123 4.36 -7.63 16.24
CA ARG A 123 4.98 -6.64 15.33
C ARG A 123 5.64 -7.36 14.14
N LEU A 124 5.68 -6.75 12.96
CA LEU A 124 6.24 -7.41 11.77
C LEU A 124 7.70 -7.80 11.94
N THR A 125 8.48 -7.01 12.68
CA THR A 125 9.88 -7.33 13.01
C THR A 125 10.07 -8.69 13.72
N TYR A 126 9.01 -9.25 14.32
CA TYR A 126 9.01 -10.57 14.96
C TYR A 126 8.56 -11.70 14.03
N ILE A 127 8.13 -11.39 12.81
CA ILE A 127 7.68 -12.37 11.84
C ILE A 127 8.91 -12.89 11.09
N GLY A 128 9.31 -14.12 11.41
CA GLY A 128 10.42 -14.79 10.75
C GLY A 128 10.17 -14.96 9.24
N LYS A 129 11.26 -14.99 8.46
CA LYS A 129 11.16 -15.29 7.03
C LYS A 129 10.66 -16.72 6.81
N PRO A 130 9.92 -17.00 5.72
CA PRO A 130 9.57 -18.37 5.36
C PRO A 130 10.83 -19.20 5.13
N ASP A 131 10.77 -20.50 5.43
CA ASP A 131 11.84 -21.42 5.05
C ASP A 131 11.99 -21.51 3.52
N ALA A 132 13.17 -21.95 3.07
CA ALA A 132 13.53 -21.95 1.67
C ALA A 132 12.57 -22.80 0.80
N ALA A 133 12.06 -23.92 1.33
CA ALA A 133 11.14 -24.77 0.60
C ALA A 133 9.79 -24.08 0.39
N ARG A 134 9.24 -23.45 1.43
CA ARG A 134 8.00 -22.65 1.34
C ARG A 134 8.17 -21.43 0.44
N TRP A 135 9.32 -20.78 0.51
CA TRP A 135 9.64 -19.64 -0.36
C TRP A 135 9.66 -20.07 -1.83
N LYS A 136 10.43 -21.12 -2.15
CA LYS A 136 10.53 -21.67 -3.50
C LYS A 136 9.18 -22.10 -4.05
N ALA A 137 8.37 -22.80 -3.25
CA ALA A 137 7.03 -23.20 -3.66
C ALA A 137 6.11 -22.01 -3.99
N GLU A 138 6.26 -20.88 -3.28
CA GLU A 138 5.47 -19.68 -3.59
C GLU A 138 5.97 -18.98 -4.86
N LEU A 139 7.28 -18.95 -5.12
CA LEU A 139 7.82 -18.47 -6.39
C LEU A 139 7.37 -19.34 -7.57
N ASP A 140 7.42 -20.67 -7.44
CA ASP A 140 6.96 -21.61 -8.45
C ASP A 140 5.48 -21.44 -8.75
N LYS A 141 4.68 -21.11 -7.74
CA LYS A 141 3.25 -20.79 -7.90
C LYS A 141 3.02 -19.47 -8.64
N ILE A 142 3.82 -18.43 -8.38
CA ILE A 142 3.77 -17.17 -9.14
C ILE A 142 4.17 -17.42 -10.59
N THR A 143 5.26 -18.14 -10.83
CA THR A 143 5.69 -18.49 -12.20
C THR A 143 4.65 -19.35 -12.91
N GLY A 144 4.11 -20.37 -12.24
CA GLY A 144 3.07 -21.25 -12.78
C GLY A 144 1.77 -20.51 -13.12
N HIS A 145 1.44 -19.44 -12.40
CA HIS A 145 0.34 -18.55 -12.77
C HIS A 145 0.54 -17.95 -14.16
N TYR A 146 1.74 -17.45 -14.47
CA TYR A 146 2.03 -16.84 -15.77
C TYR A 146 2.34 -17.85 -16.88
N VAL A 147 2.63 -19.12 -16.55
CA VAL A 147 2.55 -20.23 -17.52
C VAL A 147 1.10 -20.46 -17.95
N LYS A 148 0.16 -20.41 -17.00
CA LYS A 148 -1.28 -20.56 -17.28
C LYS A 148 -1.88 -19.33 -17.99
N TYR A 149 -1.39 -18.14 -17.69
CA TYR A 149 -1.79 -16.89 -18.34
C TYR A 149 -0.56 -16.20 -18.97
N PRO A 150 -0.18 -16.61 -20.20
CA PRO A 150 1.04 -16.14 -20.84
C PRO A 150 1.14 -14.62 -20.94
N ILE A 151 2.30 -14.09 -20.59
CA ILE A 151 2.65 -12.67 -20.66
C ILE A 151 3.40 -12.36 -21.96
N PRO A 152 3.42 -11.07 -22.41
CA PRO A 152 4.08 -10.71 -23.66
C PRO A 152 5.61 -10.86 -23.62
N ASP A 153 6.23 -10.65 -22.45
CA ASP A 153 7.67 -10.65 -22.25
C ASP A 153 8.03 -11.37 -20.96
N GLU A 154 8.47 -12.63 -21.08
CA GLU A 154 8.86 -13.47 -19.95
C GLU A 154 10.12 -12.97 -19.23
N THR A 155 10.93 -12.11 -19.86
CA THR A 155 12.14 -11.56 -19.24
C THR A 155 11.80 -10.64 -18.06
N ILE A 156 10.67 -9.93 -18.13
CA ILE A 156 10.19 -9.08 -17.03
C ILE A 156 9.80 -9.92 -15.82
N LEU A 157 9.15 -11.07 -16.04
CA LEU A 157 8.83 -11.98 -14.94
C LEU A 157 10.10 -12.56 -14.34
N ALA A 158 11.04 -13.02 -15.17
CA ALA A 158 12.33 -13.54 -14.70
C ALA A 158 13.07 -12.51 -13.82
N GLU A 159 13.13 -11.25 -14.26
CA GLU A 159 13.72 -10.15 -13.50
C GLU A 159 12.98 -9.89 -12.17
N VAL A 160 11.65 -9.92 -12.16
CA VAL A 160 10.87 -9.76 -10.91
C VAL A 160 11.14 -10.92 -9.93
N ILE A 161 11.25 -12.15 -10.43
CA ILE A 161 11.57 -13.34 -9.62
C ILE A 161 12.99 -13.24 -9.06
N GLU A 162 13.96 -12.81 -9.87
CA GLU A 162 15.34 -12.58 -9.42
C GLU A 162 15.40 -11.56 -8.28
N ILE A 163 14.72 -10.41 -8.42
CA ILE A 163 14.65 -9.40 -7.36
C ILE A 163 14.05 -9.98 -6.07
N LEU A 164 13.01 -10.84 -6.18
CA LEU A 164 12.42 -11.52 -5.02
C LEU A 164 13.43 -12.48 -4.36
N GLU A 165 14.14 -13.29 -5.14
CA GLU A 165 15.15 -14.23 -4.65
C GLU A 165 16.31 -13.51 -3.95
N GLU A 166 16.83 -12.43 -4.55
CA GLU A 166 17.87 -11.63 -3.91
C GLU A 166 17.35 -10.98 -2.62
N SER A 167 16.12 -10.45 -2.62
CA SER A 167 15.52 -9.84 -1.42
C SER A 167 15.38 -10.87 -0.30
N TYR A 168 15.03 -12.11 -0.63
CA TYR A 168 14.99 -13.23 0.31
C TYR A 168 16.37 -13.61 0.88
N ALA A 169 17.39 -13.60 0.04
CA ALA A 169 18.76 -13.94 0.43
C ALA A 169 19.32 -12.91 1.43
N HIS A 170 19.07 -11.62 1.20
CA HIS A 170 19.53 -10.53 2.05
C HIS A 170 18.71 -10.34 3.34
N ALA A 171 17.43 -10.69 3.33
CA ALA A 171 16.53 -10.43 4.45
C ALA A 171 16.77 -11.31 5.69
N LYS A 172 16.63 -10.68 6.86
CA LYS A 172 16.68 -11.35 8.18
C LYS A 172 15.29 -11.87 8.59
N ASN A 173 14.24 -11.17 8.21
CA ASN A 173 12.85 -11.46 8.59
C ASN A 173 11.88 -11.23 7.42
N PHE A 174 10.59 -11.52 7.62
CA PHE A 174 9.58 -11.34 6.57
C PHE A 174 9.40 -9.89 6.08
N PRO A 175 9.28 -8.86 6.94
CA PRO A 175 9.14 -7.49 6.45
C PRO A 175 10.37 -6.99 5.68
N ASP A 176 11.58 -7.44 6.01
CA ASP A 176 12.79 -7.11 5.23
C ASP A 176 12.68 -7.60 3.79
N ILE A 177 12.20 -8.84 3.55
CA ILE A 177 12.01 -9.36 2.18
C ILE A 177 11.15 -8.39 1.37
N ASN A 178 10.04 -7.96 1.96
CA ASN A 178 9.08 -7.09 1.29
C ASN A 178 9.64 -5.67 1.08
N ALA A 179 10.33 -5.13 2.08
CA ALA A 179 10.94 -3.81 2.01
C ALA A 179 12.05 -3.76 0.95
N PHE A 180 12.92 -4.77 0.90
CA PHE A 180 14.00 -4.90 -0.08
C PHE A 180 13.45 -5.12 -1.48
N PHE A 181 12.42 -5.95 -1.63
CA PHE A 181 11.74 -6.12 -2.91
C PHE A 181 11.22 -4.78 -3.44
N ILE A 182 10.56 -3.99 -2.58
CA ILE A 182 10.03 -2.67 -2.95
C ILE A 182 11.15 -1.69 -3.32
N SER A 183 12.25 -1.64 -2.56
CA SER A 183 13.36 -0.71 -2.83
C SER A 183 14.07 -1.05 -4.14
N LYS A 184 14.37 -2.34 -4.38
CA LYS A 184 14.98 -2.81 -5.64
C LYS A 184 14.06 -2.56 -6.83
N LEU A 185 12.77 -2.86 -6.69
CA LEU A 185 11.78 -2.58 -7.75
C LEU A 185 11.70 -1.09 -8.06
N SER A 186 11.80 -0.24 -7.04
CA SER A 186 11.82 1.22 -7.20
C SER A 186 13.06 1.69 -7.97
N ALA A 187 14.23 1.11 -7.68
CA ALA A 187 15.44 1.39 -8.46
C ALA A 187 15.29 0.97 -9.93
N ARG A 188 14.66 -0.18 -10.21
CA ARG A 188 14.37 -0.64 -11.59
C ARG A 188 13.38 0.25 -12.33
N LEU A 189 12.44 0.86 -11.60
CA LEU A 189 11.57 1.92 -12.13
C LEU A 189 12.28 3.27 -12.27
N GLY A 190 13.54 3.39 -11.86
CA GLY A 190 14.34 4.61 -11.90
C GLY A 190 13.86 5.66 -10.90
N LEU A 191 13.42 5.24 -9.72
CA LEU A 191 12.99 6.12 -8.62
C LEU A 191 14.17 6.29 -7.65
N SER A 192 14.55 7.53 -7.36
CA SER A 192 15.65 7.84 -6.43
C SER A 192 15.10 8.23 -5.06
N ILE A 193 14.73 7.23 -4.26
CA ILE A 193 14.09 7.41 -2.95
C ILE A 193 15.04 6.90 -1.86
N ARG A 194 15.04 7.52 -0.68
CA ARG A 194 15.78 7.02 0.49
C ARG A 194 14.85 6.23 1.39
N PHE A 195 15.09 4.94 1.44
CA PHE A 195 14.28 3.99 2.19
C PHE A 195 14.89 3.75 3.57
N PHE A 196 14.06 3.60 4.59
CA PHE A 196 14.49 3.25 5.94
C PHE A 196 13.38 2.48 6.67
N ARG A 197 13.71 1.80 7.78
CA ARG A 197 12.72 1.17 8.66
C ARG A 197 12.37 2.10 9.80
N TYR A 198 11.11 2.14 10.22
CA TYR A 198 10.79 2.92 11.42
C TYR A 198 11.34 2.29 12.70
N SER A 199 11.54 0.97 12.76
CA SER A 199 12.24 0.37 13.90
C SER A 199 13.59 1.01 14.16
N ASP A 200 14.36 1.25 13.09
CA ASP A 200 15.76 1.69 13.17
C ASP A 200 15.82 3.13 13.68
N LEU A 201 14.87 3.98 13.28
CA LEU A 201 14.76 5.35 13.81
C LEU A 201 14.40 5.39 15.30
N GLN A 202 13.57 4.44 15.74
CA GLN A 202 13.08 4.35 17.11
C GLN A 202 14.19 3.81 18.03
N GLU A 203 14.91 2.80 17.58
CA GLU A 203 16.09 2.27 18.28
C GLU A 203 17.21 3.31 18.36
N GLY A 204 17.40 4.10 17.31
CA GLY A 204 18.35 5.21 17.27
C GLY A 204 17.91 6.48 18.01
N GLY A 205 16.69 6.52 18.58
CA GLY A 205 16.19 7.67 19.33
C GLY A 205 16.05 8.96 18.49
N VAL A 206 15.85 8.85 17.17
CA VAL A 206 15.99 9.97 16.22
C VAL A 206 15.03 11.13 16.50
N PHE A 207 13.83 10.86 17.04
CA PHE A 207 12.82 11.89 17.33
C PHE A 207 12.54 12.07 18.81
N LEU A 208 13.52 11.81 19.68
CA LEU A 208 13.35 11.85 21.13
C LEU A 208 12.84 13.21 21.63
N ASP A 209 13.31 14.31 21.04
CA ASP A 209 12.89 15.66 21.44
C ASP A 209 11.44 15.95 21.06
N GLU A 210 10.99 15.50 19.88
CA GLU A 210 9.57 15.59 19.48
C GLU A 210 8.68 14.80 20.43
N TRP A 211 9.14 13.61 20.84
CA TRP A 211 8.45 12.82 21.85
C TRP A 211 8.33 13.59 23.17
N LYS A 212 9.45 14.12 23.70
CA LYS A 212 9.46 14.91 24.95
C LYS A 212 8.46 16.07 24.90
N LYS A 213 8.39 16.79 23.77
CA LYS A 213 7.42 17.89 23.58
C LYS A 213 5.97 17.40 23.64
N VAL A 214 5.65 16.27 23.00
CA VAL A 214 4.31 15.66 23.06
C VAL A 214 3.95 15.24 24.48
N PHE A 215 4.86 14.58 25.19
CA PHE A 215 4.64 14.14 26.57
C PHE A 215 4.45 15.29 27.56
N ALA A 216 5.27 16.34 27.44
CA ALA A 216 5.14 17.55 28.28
C ALA A 216 3.76 18.22 28.13
N GLY A 217 3.11 18.07 26.97
CA GLY A 217 1.79 18.61 26.68
C GLY A 217 0.65 17.58 26.60
N LEU A 218 0.81 16.38 27.18
CA LEU A 218 -0.08 15.26 26.88
C LEU A 218 -1.58 15.52 27.14
N GLY A 219 -1.92 16.25 28.21
CA GLY A 219 -3.31 16.65 28.45
C GLY A 219 -3.88 17.53 27.32
N ALA A 220 -3.10 18.51 26.85
CA ALA A 220 -3.48 19.34 25.72
C ALA A 220 -3.53 18.54 24.39
N TYR A 221 -2.66 17.52 24.25
CA TYR A 221 -2.69 16.59 23.13
C TYR A 221 -4.04 15.86 23.07
N ASN A 222 -4.46 15.23 24.18
CA ASN A 222 -5.69 14.43 24.23
C ASN A 222 -6.95 15.28 24.03
N ILE A 223 -7.01 16.48 24.63
CA ILE A 223 -8.10 17.45 24.40
C ILE A 223 -8.18 17.82 22.92
N THR A 224 -7.04 18.15 22.30
CA THR A 224 -6.99 18.54 20.89
C THR A 224 -7.35 17.38 19.97
N TYR A 225 -6.84 16.18 20.28
CA TYR A 225 -7.18 14.94 19.58
C TYR A 225 -8.69 14.72 19.55
N ASN A 226 -9.35 14.72 20.71
CA ASN A 226 -10.78 14.45 20.82
C ASN A 226 -11.60 15.49 20.04
N ARG A 227 -11.24 16.77 20.18
CA ARG A 227 -11.86 17.86 19.41
C ARG A 227 -11.69 17.66 17.90
N ALA A 228 -10.49 17.33 17.45
CA ALA A 228 -10.18 17.16 16.03
C ALA A 228 -10.86 15.92 15.43
N VAL A 229 -10.94 14.82 16.19
CA VAL A 229 -11.69 13.61 15.81
C VAL A 229 -13.17 13.92 15.61
N SER A 230 -13.82 14.59 16.58
CA SER A 230 -15.23 14.97 16.46
C SER A 230 -15.52 15.90 15.27
N LYS A 231 -14.55 16.73 14.88
CA LYS A 231 -14.68 17.68 13.77
C LYS A 231 -14.42 17.06 12.40
N CYS A 232 -13.35 16.27 12.27
CA CYS A 232 -12.76 15.91 10.98
C CYS A 232 -12.78 14.41 10.68
N ALA A 233 -13.06 13.56 11.66
CA ALA A 233 -12.92 12.11 11.56
C ALA A 233 -13.88 11.35 12.50
N PRO A 234 -15.21 11.49 12.35
CA PRO A 234 -16.19 10.92 13.28
C PRO A 234 -16.16 9.39 13.37
N ASP A 235 -15.59 8.71 12.36
CA ASP A 235 -15.40 7.24 12.36
C ASP A 235 -14.22 6.79 13.24
N ILE A 236 -13.40 7.72 13.73
CA ILE A 236 -12.34 7.46 14.70
C ILE A 236 -12.90 7.64 16.10
N GLN A 237 -12.60 6.71 17.00
CA GLN A 237 -13.04 6.80 18.39
C GLN A 237 -12.24 7.87 19.15
N THR A 238 -12.92 8.66 19.97
CA THR A 238 -12.29 9.52 20.97
C THR A 238 -11.52 8.69 22.00
N ARG A 239 -10.59 9.33 22.70
CA ARG A 239 -9.73 8.70 23.70
C ARG A 239 -9.99 9.28 25.09
N PRO A 240 -9.88 8.47 26.14
CA PRO A 240 -9.79 8.97 27.51
C PRO A 240 -8.64 9.97 27.70
N ASP A 241 -8.75 10.83 28.73
CA ASP A 241 -7.77 11.88 29.01
C ASP A 241 -6.40 11.33 29.48
N ASP A 242 -6.38 10.10 30.01
CA ASP A 242 -5.20 9.37 30.46
C ASP A 242 -4.54 8.52 29.35
N HIS A 243 -5.06 8.57 28.12
CA HIS A 243 -4.51 7.81 27.00
C HIS A 243 -3.14 8.36 26.58
N VAL A 244 -2.21 7.47 26.25
CA VAL A 244 -0.91 7.87 25.69
C VAL A 244 -0.83 7.68 24.17
N PRO A 245 -0.17 8.57 23.42
CA PRO A 245 -0.21 8.57 21.96
C PRO A 245 0.76 7.55 21.34
N PHE A 246 1.09 6.46 22.02
CA PHE A 246 2.07 5.49 21.57
C PHE A 246 1.70 4.07 21.96
N TRP A 247 2.40 3.13 21.34
CA TRP A 247 2.36 1.72 21.68
C TRP A 247 3.67 1.34 22.32
N TYR A 248 3.60 0.66 23.47
CA TYR A 248 4.76 0.02 24.06
C TYR A 248 5.01 -1.36 23.45
N HIS A 249 6.27 -1.71 23.31
CA HIS A 249 6.75 -2.91 22.65
C HIS A 249 7.07 -3.98 23.69
N CYS A 250 6.17 -4.95 23.84
CA CYS A 250 6.44 -6.08 24.70
C CYS A 250 7.56 -6.95 24.10
N PRO A 251 8.48 -7.52 24.90
CA PRO A 251 9.50 -8.45 24.43
C PRO A 251 8.95 -9.70 23.71
N CYS A 252 7.69 -10.08 23.96
CA CYS A 252 7.03 -11.17 23.22
C CYS A 252 6.64 -10.80 21.77
N GLY A 253 6.87 -9.55 21.37
CA GLY A 253 6.57 -9.02 20.05
C GLY A 253 5.24 -8.28 19.95
N ALA A 254 4.37 -8.35 20.97
CA ALA A 254 3.08 -7.65 20.97
C ALA A 254 3.22 -6.13 21.18
N LYS A 255 2.15 -5.39 20.83
CA LYS A 255 1.97 -3.99 21.21
C LYS A 255 1.04 -3.87 22.41
N VAL A 256 1.41 -3.00 23.34
CA VAL A 256 0.66 -2.74 24.57
C VAL A 256 0.14 -1.31 24.54
N SER A 257 -1.17 -1.15 24.71
CA SER A 257 -1.76 0.17 24.99
C SER A 257 -1.50 0.50 26.45
N LEU A 258 -1.09 1.73 26.72
CA LEU A 258 -0.91 2.20 28.09
C LEU A 258 -1.92 3.32 28.41
N SER A 259 -2.16 3.50 29.71
CA SER A 259 -2.90 4.59 30.34
C SER A 259 -2.02 5.22 31.43
N ILE A 260 -2.26 6.49 31.74
CA ILE A 260 -1.59 7.16 32.86
C ILE A 260 -2.32 6.86 34.17
N GLU A 261 -1.59 6.27 35.10
CA GLU A 261 -2.06 5.94 36.44
C GLU A 261 -0.96 6.30 37.45
N ASP A 262 -1.28 7.12 38.46
CA ASP A 262 -0.35 7.55 39.51
C ASP A 262 0.98 8.12 38.97
N GLY A 263 0.93 8.89 37.87
CA GLY A 263 2.11 9.47 37.24
C GLY A 263 2.94 8.51 36.37
N HIS A 264 2.52 7.25 36.23
CA HIS A 264 3.19 6.23 35.43
C HIS A 264 2.33 5.80 34.24
N CYS A 265 2.95 5.39 33.12
CA CYS A 265 2.21 4.72 32.05
C CYS A 265 2.10 3.24 32.37
N ARG A 266 0.89 2.71 32.53
CA ARG A 266 0.64 1.29 32.83
C ARG A 266 -0.17 0.59 31.75
N GLY A 267 0.06 -0.71 31.58
CA GLY A 267 -0.76 -1.54 30.72
C GLY A 267 -0.35 -3.01 30.73
N ARG A 268 -1.26 -3.87 30.29
CA ARG A 268 -1.06 -5.32 30.27
C ARG A 268 -0.98 -5.85 28.84
N CYS A 269 0.05 -6.64 28.56
CA CYS A 269 0.23 -7.27 27.26
C CYS A 269 -0.89 -8.29 27.00
N ALA A 270 -1.65 -8.11 25.91
CA ALA A 270 -2.73 -9.02 25.54
C ALA A 270 -2.26 -10.43 25.13
N LEU A 271 -0.97 -10.60 24.84
CA LEU A 271 -0.42 -11.87 24.37
C LEU A 271 0.20 -12.70 25.49
N CYS A 272 1.10 -12.13 26.28
CA CYS A 272 1.81 -12.84 27.36
C CYS A 272 1.33 -12.48 28.76
N SER A 273 0.30 -11.63 28.89
CA SER A 273 -0.28 -11.15 30.15
C SER A 273 0.68 -10.38 31.07
N ARG A 274 1.91 -10.11 30.63
CA ARG A 274 2.90 -9.32 31.39
C ARG A 274 2.41 -7.89 31.57
N GLU A 275 2.52 -7.39 32.79
CA GLU A 275 2.27 -5.99 33.11
C GLU A 275 3.52 -5.14 32.82
N HIS A 276 3.27 -3.94 32.31
CA HIS A 276 4.28 -2.96 31.97
C HIS A 276 3.96 -1.67 32.70
N MET A 277 4.99 -1.07 33.28
CA MET A 277 4.94 0.21 33.96
C MET A 277 6.16 1.01 33.51
N ILE A 278 5.92 2.20 33.01
CA ILE A 278 6.94 3.07 32.43
C ILE A 278 6.89 4.42 33.13
N ASP A 279 8.06 4.90 33.54
CA ASP A 279 8.20 6.28 34.00
C ASP A 279 8.38 7.21 32.80
N ILE A 280 7.50 8.20 32.68
CA ILE A 280 7.55 9.21 31.62
C ILE A 280 8.83 10.07 31.77
N GLY A 281 9.34 10.23 33.00
CA GLY A 281 10.60 10.94 33.28
C GLY A 281 11.83 10.24 32.72
N GLU A 282 11.73 8.94 32.40
CA GLU A 282 12.83 8.11 31.88
C GLU A 282 12.67 7.77 30.40
N LEU A 283 11.93 8.60 29.65
CA LEU A 283 11.60 8.40 28.24
C LEU A 283 12.82 8.06 27.35
N ASP A 284 13.99 8.61 27.66
CA ASP A 284 15.25 8.40 26.94
C ASP A 284 15.64 6.92 26.87
N TRP A 285 15.34 6.16 27.92
CA TRP A 285 15.63 4.72 28.01
C TRP A 285 14.57 3.87 27.31
N GLU A 286 13.36 4.40 27.22
CA GLU A 286 12.16 3.67 26.83
C GLU A 286 11.80 3.83 25.36
N ILE A 287 12.35 4.86 24.69
CA ILE A 287 12.00 5.22 23.31
C ILE A 287 12.21 4.07 22.31
N LYS A 288 13.26 3.25 22.52
CA LYS A 288 13.55 2.06 21.71
C LYS A 288 12.48 0.98 21.78
N SER A 289 11.70 0.98 22.86
CA SER A 289 10.61 0.05 23.13
C SER A 289 9.25 0.68 22.82
N MET A 290 9.21 1.75 22.01
CA MET A 290 7.99 2.48 21.71
C MET A 290 7.83 2.70 20.21
N SER A 291 6.57 2.81 19.77
CA SER A 291 6.25 3.30 18.43
C SER A 291 5.04 4.23 18.50
N PRO A 292 4.97 5.26 17.66
CA PRO A 292 3.79 6.10 17.60
C PRO A 292 2.57 5.32 17.11
N ASN A 293 1.39 5.78 17.52
CA ASN A 293 0.14 5.38 16.87
C ASN A 293 0.00 6.12 15.52
N ALA A 294 -1.02 5.78 14.73
CA ALA A 294 -1.14 6.30 13.36
C ALA A 294 -1.21 7.84 13.28
N ILE A 295 -1.81 8.50 14.28
CA ILE A 295 -1.97 9.95 14.30
C ILE A 295 -0.70 10.62 14.85
N SER A 296 -0.18 10.15 15.98
CA SER A 296 1.04 10.71 16.57
C SER A 296 2.26 10.51 15.69
N ARG A 297 2.26 9.46 14.85
CA ARG A 297 3.30 9.25 13.83
C ARG A 297 3.38 10.46 12.92
N ASN A 298 2.25 10.95 12.42
CA ASN A 298 2.24 12.09 11.51
C ASN A 298 2.67 13.39 12.21
N VAL A 299 2.30 13.55 13.49
CA VAL A 299 2.71 14.70 14.31
C VAL A 299 4.23 14.71 14.54
N ILE A 300 4.76 13.60 15.06
CA ILE A 300 6.18 13.48 15.46
C ILE A 300 7.09 13.51 14.23
N PHE A 301 6.76 12.75 13.19
CA PHE A 301 7.59 12.70 12.00
C PHE A 301 7.50 14.00 11.20
N GLY A 302 6.30 14.59 11.07
CA GLY A 302 6.12 15.85 10.38
C GLY A 302 6.96 16.97 10.99
N GLU A 303 7.02 17.03 12.33
CA GLU A 303 7.88 17.95 13.07
C GLU A 303 9.36 17.60 12.98
N GLY A 304 9.73 16.38 13.35
CA GLY A 304 11.13 15.97 13.48
C GLY A 304 11.88 15.96 12.15
N LEU A 305 11.19 15.67 11.04
CA LEU A 305 11.78 15.73 9.69
C LEU A 305 11.71 17.13 9.08
N GLY A 306 10.86 18.02 9.59
CA GLY A 306 10.50 19.25 8.88
C GLY A 306 9.86 18.96 7.52
N THR A 307 8.97 17.97 7.46
CA THR A 307 8.31 17.53 6.22
C THR A 307 7.60 18.70 5.54
N HIS A 308 7.94 18.97 4.28
CA HIS A 308 7.28 20.01 3.51
C HIS A 308 6.06 19.46 2.79
N ILE A 309 6.19 18.27 2.20
CA ILE A 309 5.14 17.58 1.48
C ILE A 309 5.04 16.15 1.99
N PHE A 310 3.86 15.78 2.46
CA PHE A 310 3.55 14.41 2.85
C PHE A 310 2.69 13.73 1.78
N ILE A 311 3.13 12.60 1.26
CA ILE A 311 2.42 11.84 0.24
C ILE A 311 1.64 10.71 0.91
N SER A 312 0.33 10.93 1.02
CA SER A 312 -0.60 10.04 1.71
C SER A 312 -1.26 9.05 0.75
N GLY A 313 -1.77 7.95 1.31
CA GLY A 313 -2.68 7.07 0.58
C GLY A 313 -4.10 7.63 0.61
N SER A 314 -4.92 7.30 -0.38
CA SER A 314 -6.30 7.80 -0.49
C SER A 314 -7.30 7.25 0.56
N GLY A 315 -6.85 6.36 1.46
CA GLY A 315 -7.64 5.75 2.52
C GLY A 315 -7.48 6.46 3.88
N GLY A 316 -7.45 5.69 4.97
CA GLY A 316 -7.41 6.21 6.34
C GLY A 316 -6.23 7.17 6.65
N GLY A 317 -5.14 7.11 5.87
CA GLY A 317 -4.02 8.05 6.01
C GLY A 317 -4.40 9.52 5.85
N LEU A 318 -5.36 9.85 4.97
CA LEU A 318 -5.88 11.21 4.83
C LEU A 318 -6.68 11.65 6.07
N THR A 319 -7.51 10.75 6.61
CA THR A 319 -8.31 11.00 7.80
C THR A 319 -7.42 11.20 9.03
N TYR A 320 -6.44 10.33 9.24
CA TYR A 320 -5.44 10.46 10.31
C TYR A 320 -4.59 11.73 10.15
N GLY A 321 -4.24 12.09 8.91
CA GLY A 321 -3.50 13.32 8.59
C GLY A 321 -4.23 14.57 9.09
N ARG A 322 -5.53 14.70 8.80
CA ARG A 322 -6.32 15.87 9.25
C ARG A 322 -6.36 16.04 10.77
N VAL A 323 -6.43 14.93 11.51
CA VAL A 323 -6.39 14.97 12.98
C VAL A 323 -4.99 15.36 13.46
N ALA A 324 -3.94 14.81 12.83
CA ALA A 324 -2.56 15.16 13.13
C ALA A 324 -2.24 16.64 12.84
N ASP A 325 -2.77 17.22 11.75
CA ASP A 325 -2.56 18.61 11.40
C ASP A 325 -3.13 19.57 12.46
N GLU A 326 -4.33 19.27 12.99
CA GLU A 326 -4.95 20.05 14.07
C GLU A 326 -4.14 19.97 15.37
N ILE A 327 -3.57 18.80 15.68
CA ILE A 327 -2.69 18.61 16.84
C ILE A 327 -1.37 19.36 16.64
N ALA A 328 -0.72 19.17 15.49
CA ALA A 328 0.55 19.81 15.18
C ALA A 328 0.42 21.34 15.20
N ALA A 329 -0.65 21.90 14.64
CA ALA A 329 -0.93 23.33 14.69
C ALA A 329 -1.08 23.84 16.15
N ALA A 330 -1.79 23.10 17.01
CA ALA A 330 -1.96 23.46 18.41
C ALA A 330 -0.64 23.42 19.21
N PHE A 331 0.29 22.56 18.82
CA PHE A 331 1.61 22.41 19.44
C PHE A 331 2.70 23.31 18.81
N GLY A 332 2.35 24.11 17.79
CA GLY A 332 3.33 24.91 17.04
C GLY A 332 4.31 24.07 16.21
N PHE A 333 3.99 22.80 16.00
CA PHE A 333 4.77 21.87 15.19
C PHE A 333 4.60 22.13 13.70
N ASN A 334 5.46 21.52 12.91
CA ASN A 334 5.38 21.55 11.47
C ASN A 334 4.13 20.81 10.96
N VAL A 335 3.38 21.48 10.07
CA VAL A 335 2.20 20.93 9.40
C VAL A 335 2.54 20.80 7.91
N PRO A 336 2.77 19.58 7.40
CA PRO A 336 3.13 19.37 6.00
C PRO A 336 1.96 19.60 5.05
N GLU A 337 2.25 19.99 3.81
CA GLU A 337 1.25 19.94 2.75
C GLU A 337 0.99 18.48 2.36
N THR A 338 -0.25 18.00 2.53
CA THR A 338 -0.59 16.61 2.19
C THR A 338 -1.08 16.49 0.75
N ILE A 339 -0.46 15.59 -0.02
CA ILE A 339 -0.87 15.20 -1.38
C ILE A 339 -1.30 13.73 -1.37
N ALA A 340 -2.36 13.38 -2.10
CA ALA A 340 -2.76 11.99 -2.31
C ALA A 340 -3.22 11.72 -3.74
N TRP A 341 -2.93 10.50 -4.23
CA TRP A 341 -3.41 10.03 -5.54
C TRP A 341 -4.55 9.03 -5.37
N LYS A 342 -5.78 9.51 -5.58
CA LYS A 342 -7.00 8.71 -5.57
C LYS A 342 -7.36 8.33 -7.00
N SER A 343 -6.63 7.36 -7.55
CA SER A 343 -6.80 6.88 -8.91
C SER A 343 -7.05 5.38 -8.98
N ARG A 344 -7.76 4.96 -10.02
CA ARG A 344 -7.84 3.57 -10.47
C ARG A 344 -6.80 3.30 -11.54
N ASP A 345 -6.32 2.06 -11.55
CA ASP A 345 -5.47 1.50 -12.58
C ASP A 345 -6.35 0.72 -13.57
N TYR A 346 -6.38 1.14 -14.83
CA TYR A 346 -7.12 0.49 -15.92
C TYR A 346 -6.15 -0.21 -16.86
N TYR A 347 -6.24 -1.54 -16.92
CA TYR A 347 -5.34 -2.34 -17.76
C TYR A 347 -5.96 -3.68 -18.18
N THR A 348 -5.46 -4.26 -19.27
CA THR A 348 -5.87 -5.59 -19.73
C THR A 348 -4.72 -6.59 -19.61
N GLY A 349 -4.59 -7.23 -18.45
CA GLY A 349 -3.62 -8.30 -18.20
C GLY A 349 -3.96 -9.64 -18.88
N PRO A 350 -3.06 -10.64 -18.85
CA PRO A 350 -3.27 -11.96 -19.47
C PRO A 350 -4.58 -12.65 -19.07
N ALA A 351 -4.92 -12.67 -17.78
CA ALA A 351 -6.18 -13.26 -17.30
C ALA A 351 -7.42 -12.45 -17.76
N HIS A 352 -7.30 -11.13 -17.91
CA HIS A 352 -8.36 -10.28 -18.46
C HIS A 352 -8.63 -10.59 -19.93
N ARG A 353 -7.59 -10.87 -20.74
CA ARG A 353 -7.76 -11.30 -22.14
C ARG A 353 -8.36 -12.70 -22.23
N ALA A 354 -7.94 -13.61 -21.36
CA ALA A 354 -8.57 -14.92 -21.25
C ALA A 354 -10.07 -14.79 -20.91
N ALA A 355 -10.42 -13.87 -20.00
CA ALA A 355 -11.79 -13.53 -19.65
C ALA A 355 -12.60 -12.96 -20.82
N GLN A 356 -12.02 -12.05 -21.61
CA GLN A 356 -12.65 -11.53 -22.83
C GLN A 356 -12.94 -12.63 -23.84
N ARG A 357 -11.98 -13.52 -24.11
CA ARG A 357 -12.17 -14.66 -25.04
C ARG A 357 -13.28 -15.59 -24.58
N LEU A 358 -13.31 -15.90 -23.28
CA LEU A 358 -14.35 -16.73 -22.69
C LEU A 358 -15.72 -16.06 -22.83
N LEU A 359 -15.82 -14.75 -22.54
CA LEU A 359 -17.06 -13.99 -22.70
C LEU A 359 -17.55 -13.99 -24.15
N ALA A 360 -16.66 -13.68 -25.09
CA ALA A 360 -16.96 -13.65 -26.51
C ALA A 360 -17.51 -15.01 -26.97
N SER A 361 -16.88 -16.10 -26.53
CA SER A 361 -17.31 -17.47 -26.82
C SER A 361 -18.71 -17.77 -26.28
N VAL A 362 -19.02 -17.46 -25.01
CA VAL A 362 -20.35 -17.75 -24.43
C VAL A 362 -21.46 -16.85 -24.99
N CYS A 363 -21.11 -15.64 -25.43
CA CYS A 363 -22.02 -14.72 -26.11
C CYS A 363 -22.15 -14.97 -27.61
N GLY A 364 -21.32 -15.83 -28.21
CA GLY A 364 -21.35 -16.10 -29.65
C GLY A 364 -20.90 -14.93 -30.52
N VAL A 365 -19.99 -14.08 -30.01
CA VAL A 365 -19.45 -12.91 -30.72
C VAL A 365 -17.94 -13.01 -30.89
N GLN A 366 -17.37 -12.17 -31.75
CA GLN A 366 -15.92 -12.00 -31.85
C GLN A 366 -15.38 -11.14 -30.70
N GLU A 367 -14.15 -11.41 -30.25
CA GLU A 367 -13.49 -10.68 -29.15
C GLU A 367 -13.45 -9.17 -29.39
N LYS A 368 -13.17 -8.73 -30.63
CA LYS A 368 -13.13 -7.30 -31.00
C LYS A 368 -14.47 -6.59 -30.77
N GLN A 369 -15.59 -7.30 -30.95
CA GLN A 369 -16.93 -6.72 -30.75
C GLN A 369 -17.18 -6.38 -29.27
N LEU A 370 -16.49 -7.02 -28.32
CA LEU A 370 -16.62 -6.70 -26.90
C LEU A 370 -16.12 -5.27 -26.58
N LEU A 371 -15.13 -4.78 -27.32
CA LEU A 371 -14.58 -3.43 -27.12
C LEU A 371 -15.51 -2.34 -27.68
N GLU A 372 -16.33 -2.69 -28.66
CA GLU A 372 -17.19 -1.76 -29.40
C GLU A 372 -18.64 -1.77 -28.90
N CYS A 373 -19.04 -2.79 -28.12
CA CYS A 373 -20.42 -2.99 -27.70
C CYS A 373 -20.67 -2.64 -26.22
N ASN A 374 -21.95 -2.43 -25.89
CA ASN A 374 -22.39 -2.43 -24.51
C ASN A 374 -22.49 -3.89 -24.02
N ILE A 375 -21.45 -4.35 -23.32
CA ILE A 375 -21.33 -5.74 -22.88
C ILE A 375 -22.48 -6.16 -21.96
N ALA A 376 -22.94 -5.28 -21.07
CA ALA A 376 -24.07 -5.59 -20.20
C ALA A 376 -25.35 -5.90 -21.02
N ARG A 377 -25.57 -5.12 -22.08
CA ARG A 377 -26.67 -5.37 -23.02
C ARG A 377 -26.47 -6.67 -23.80
N LEU A 378 -25.27 -6.94 -24.29
CA LEU A 378 -24.96 -8.18 -25.02
C LEU A 378 -25.24 -9.44 -24.16
N VAL A 379 -24.83 -9.41 -22.89
CA VAL A 379 -25.09 -10.51 -21.95
C VAL A 379 -26.59 -10.67 -21.73
N GLU A 380 -27.34 -9.58 -21.59
CA GLU A 380 -28.78 -9.63 -21.37
C GLU A 380 -29.56 -10.10 -22.63
N GLU A 381 -29.18 -9.65 -23.81
CA GLU A 381 -29.71 -10.15 -25.09
C GLU A 381 -29.49 -11.65 -25.20
N ARG A 382 -28.27 -12.13 -24.91
CA ARG A 382 -27.95 -13.56 -24.93
C ARG A 382 -28.72 -14.37 -23.88
N LYS A 383 -28.92 -13.82 -22.68
CA LYS A 383 -29.76 -14.45 -21.64
C LYS A 383 -31.18 -14.67 -22.14
N ASN A 384 -31.78 -13.65 -22.75
CA ASN A 384 -33.13 -13.71 -23.28
C ASN A 384 -33.26 -14.71 -24.44
N GLU A 385 -32.28 -14.75 -25.35
CA GLU A 385 -32.23 -15.75 -26.43
C GLU A 385 -32.22 -17.19 -25.89
N LEU A 386 -31.39 -17.47 -24.89
CA LEU A 386 -31.29 -18.80 -24.30
C LEU A 386 -32.56 -19.20 -23.53
N ALA A 387 -33.18 -18.26 -22.82
CA ALA A 387 -34.44 -18.49 -22.11
C ALA A 387 -35.59 -18.79 -23.09
N GLN A 388 -35.69 -18.03 -24.19
CA GLN A 388 -36.68 -18.27 -25.24
C GLN A 388 -36.45 -19.61 -25.94
N ALA A 389 -35.20 -19.94 -26.28
CA ALA A 389 -34.84 -21.21 -26.90
C ALA A 389 -35.17 -22.41 -25.99
N SER A 390 -35.00 -22.27 -24.67
CA SER A 390 -35.40 -23.30 -23.70
C SER A 390 -36.93 -23.48 -23.66
N ALA A 391 -37.69 -22.38 -23.64
CA ALA A 391 -39.16 -22.41 -23.64
C ALA A 391 -39.77 -22.98 -24.93
N GLN A 392 -39.07 -22.84 -26.06
CA GLN A 392 -39.51 -23.29 -27.39
C GLN A 392 -38.89 -24.64 -27.81
N ALA A 393 -38.10 -25.28 -26.94
CA ALA A 393 -37.39 -26.51 -27.27
C ALA A 393 -38.35 -27.66 -27.64
N ALA A 394 -37.98 -28.47 -28.64
CA ALA A 394 -38.82 -29.55 -29.13
C ALA A 394 -38.93 -30.71 -28.13
N ASP A 395 -37.91 -30.87 -27.27
CA ASP A 395 -37.89 -31.90 -26.23
C ASP A 395 -37.16 -31.43 -24.95
N LYS A 396 -37.29 -32.26 -23.90
CA LYS A 396 -36.70 -32.00 -22.58
C LYS A 396 -35.17 -32.01 -22.56
N LYS A 397 -34.52 -32.72 -23.48
CA LYS A 397 -33.05 -32.78 -23.58
C LYS A 397 -32.52 -31.48 -24.19
N GLU A 398 -33.19 -30.97 -25.20
CA GLU A 398 -32.88 -29.69 -25.83
C GLU A 398 -33.13 -28.51 -24.87
N ALA A 399 -34.26 -28.49 -24.15
CA ALA A 399 -34.52 -27.49 -23.10
C ALA A 399 -33.39 -27.46 -22.05
N LYS A 400 -33.00 -28.63 -21.54
CA LYS A 400 -31.89 -28.77 -20.58
C LYS A 400 -30.55 -28.26 -21.12
N LYS A 401 -30.30 -28.38 -22.42
CA LYS A 401 -29.07 -27.85 -23.05
C LYS A 401 -29.06 -26.33 -22.99
N PHE A 402 -30.16 -25.67 -23.35
CA PHE A 402 -30.28 -24.21 -23.28
C PHE A 402 -30.24 -23.70 -21.83
N ASP A 403 -30.90 -24.37 -20.90
CA ASP A 403 -30.80 -24.06 -19.47
C ASP A 403 -29.35 -24.17 -18.95
N GLY A 404 -28.61 -25.19 -19.41
CA GLY A 404 -27.20 -25.36 -19.08
C GLY A 404 -26.34 -24.21 -19.61
N GLN A 405 -26.58 -23.79 -20.85
CA GLN A 405 -25.90 -22.63 -21.45
C GLN A 405 -26.25 -21.32 -20.73
N TYR A 406 -27.50 -21.14 -20.34
CA TYR A 406 -27.97 -19.98 -19.57
C TYR A 406 -27.23 -19.88 -18.23
N ARG A 407 -27.18 -20.97 -17.46
CA ARG A 407 -26.45 -21.02 -16.18
C ARG A 407 -24.95 -20.79 -16.37
N ASN A 408 -24.37 -21.34 -17.44
CA ASN A 408 -22.96 -21.13 -17.76
C ASN A 408 -22.65 -19.68 -18.13
N LEU A 409 -23.56 -18.99 -18.84
CA LEU A 409 -23.41 -17.56 -19.15
C LEU A 409 -23.39 -16.71 -17.89
N ILE A 410 -24.34 -16.93 -16.96
CA ILE A 410 -24.42 -16.20 -15.70
C ILE A 410 -23.16 -16.42 -14.85
N SER A 411 -22.74 -17.68 -14.68
CA SER A 411 -21.54 -17.99 -13.89
C SER A 411 -20.27 -17.42 -14.52
N THR A 412 -20.17 -17.45 -15.85
CA THR A 412 -19.05 -16.87 -16.60
C THR A 412 -19.01 -15.36 -16.45
N ALA A 413 -20.15 -14.67 -16.63
CA ALA A 413 -20.25 -13.23 -16.46
C ALA A 413 -19.89 -12.79 -15.03
N ALA A 414 -20.31 -13.57 -14.01
CA ALA A 414 -19.90 -13.35 -12.61
C ALA A 414 -18.38 -13.42 -12.44
N ILE A 415 -17.76 -14.50 -12.95
CA ILE A 415 -16.31 -14.69 -12.89
C ILE A 415 -15.58 -13.53 -13.57
N ILE A 416 -16.01 -13.12 -14.77
CA ILE A 416 -15.38 -12.02 -15.52
C ILE A 416 -15.49 -10.71 -14.76
N ARG A 417 -16.67 -10.40 -14.20
CA ARG A 417 -16.84 -9.21 -13.36
C ARG A 417 -15.89 -9.23 -12.17
N ASP A 418 -15.73 -10.37 -11.52
CA ASP A 418 -14.86 -10.50 -10.35
C ASP A 418 -13.36 -10.45 -10.73
N VAL A 419 -12.98 -10.92 -11.93
CA VAL A 419 -11.62 -10.72 -12.49
C VAL A 419 -11.31 -9.23 -12.64
N TYR A 420 -12.17 -8.46 -13.31
CA TYR A 420 -11.99 -7.01 -13.51
C TYR A 420 -12.18 -6.18 -12.23
N GLY A 421 -12.92 -6.72 -11.25
CA GLY A 421 -13.09 -6.12 -9.93
C GLY A 421 -11.91 -6.36 -8.98
N THR A 422 -10.98 -7.24 -9.33
CA THR A 422 -9.82 -7.54 -8.50
C THR A 422 -8.87 -6.35 -8.45
N VAL A 423 -8.43 -5.97 -7.24
CA VAL A 423 -7.28 -5.07 -7.06
C VAL A 423 -6.02 -5.95 -7.08
N PRO A 424 -5.25 -5.97 -8.18
CA PRO A 424 -4.16 -6.92 -8.36
C PRO A 424 -2.92 -6.49 -7.56
N SER A 425 -1.98 -7.43 -7.41
CA SER A 425 -0.58 -7.09 -7.19
C SER A 425 -0.07 -6.18 -8.32
N PHE A 426 0.78 -5.21 -7.97
CA PHE A 426 1.44 -4.39 -8.99
C PHE A 426 2.36 -5.20 -9.91
N VAL A 427 2.82 -6.37 -9.47
CA VAL A 427 3.59 -7.29 -10.32
C VAL A 427 2.80 -7.66 -11.58
N ASP A 428 1.48 -7.83 -11.49
CA ASP A 428 0.65 -8.18 -12.65
C ASP A 428 0.68 -7.09 -13.73
N ILE A 429 0.70 -5.83 -13.31
CA ILE A 429 0.85 -4.68 -14.21
C ILE A 429 2.25 -4.69 -14.83
N LEU A 430 3.29 -4.89 -14.02
CA LEU A 430 4.67 -4.89 -14.50
C LEU A 430 4.93 -5.99 -15.52
N VAL A 431 4.56 -7.24 -15.24
CA VAL A 431 4.81 -8.35 -16.19
C VAL A 431 3.94 -8.23 -17.44
N THR A 432 2.86 -7.46 -17.40
CA THR A 432 2.01 -7.19 -18.57
C THR A 432 2.62 -6.11 -19.47
N PHE A 433 3.17 -5.02 -18.91
CA PHE A 433 3.57 -3.84 -19.68
C PHE A 433 5.07 -3.53 -19.67
N GLY A 434 5.83 -4.14 -18.77
CA GLY A 434 7.22 -3.82 -18.49
C GLY A 434 7.39 -2.51 -17.70
N PHE A 435 8.60 -2.30 -17.18
CA PHE A 435 8.96 -1.14 -16.37
C PHE A 435 8.77 0.20 -17.10
N LYS A 436 9.26 0.28 -18.35
CA LYS A 436 9.26 1.53 -19.14
C LYS A 436 7.85 2.05 -19.41
N ARG A 437 6.96 1.19 -19.91
CA ARG A 437 5.59 1.57 -20.24
C ARG A 437 4.76 1.87 -18.98
N THR A 438 5.00 1.12 -17.90
CA THR A 438 4.38 1.39 -16.61
C THR A 438 4.72 2.79 -16.11
N ARG A 439 6.00 3.18 -16.16
CA ARG A 439 6.44 4.54 -15.81
C ARG A 439 5.82 5.59 -16.73
N ALA A 440 5.83 5.37 -18.04
CA ALA A 440 5.24 6.30 -19.00
C ALA A 440 3.74 6.55 -18.74
N ALA A 441 2.98 5.50 -18.41
CA ALA A 441 1.55 5.64 -18.07
C ALA A 441 1.34 6.51 -16.82
N TRP A 442 2.26 6.50 -15.86
CA TRP A 442 2.21 7.39 -14.70
C TRP A 442 2.61 8.82 -15.05
N ASP A 443 3.64 8.99 -15.89
CA ASP A 443 4.05 10.30 -16.41
C ASP A 443 2.87 10.97 -17.15
N ASP A 444 2.19 10.21 -18.00
CA ASP A 444 1.01 10.66 -18.76
C ASP A 444 -0.18 11.01 -17.84
N ALA A 445 -0.41 10.21 -16.80
CA ALA A 445 -1.49 10.46 -15.84
C ALA A 445 -1.23 11.70 -14.96
N LEU A 446 0.04 12.08 -14.77
CA LEU A 446 0.41 13.32 -14.09
C LEU A 446 0.77 14.46 -15.06
N ALA A 447 0.62 14.24 -16.37
CA ALA A 447 0.82 15.28 -17.37
C ALA A 447 -0.17 16.42 -17.13
N GLY A 448 0.34 17.62 -16.93
CA GLY A 448 -0.48 18.78 -16.60
C GLY A 448 -0.94 18.87 -15.14
N TYR A 449 -0.38 18.08 -14.22
CA TYR A 449 -0.61 18.25 -12.78
C TYR A 449 -0.42 19.72 -12.36
N GLY A 450 -1.49 20.31 -11.83
CA GLY A 450 -1.61 21.75 -11.55
C GLY A 450 -1.29 22.13 -10.11
N GLY A 451 -0.95 21.17 -9.26
CA GLY A 451 -0.70 21.40 -7.83
C GLY A 451 -1.87 21.02 -6.92
N GLU A 452 -2.81 20.21 -7.41
CA GLU A 452 -3.95 19.73 -6.63
C GLU A 452 -3.49 18.85 -5.45
N LYS A 453 -4.12 19.01 -4.28
CA LYS A 453 -3.86 18.16 -3.11
C LYS A 453 -4.34 16.73 -3.30
N ILE A 454 -5.46 16.54 -4.00
CA ILE A 454 -6.04 15.22 -4.27
C ILE A 454 -6.09 15.01 -5.77
N ILE A 455 -5.18 14.18 -6.27
CA ILE A 455 -5.10 13.81 -7.68
C ILE A 455 -6.13 12.71 -7.92
N SER A 456 -7.12 12.99 -8.78
CA SER A 456 -8.18 12.02 -9.12
C SER A 456 -8.05 11.46 -10.54
N LYS A 457 -6.91 11.74 -11.21
CA LYS A 457 -6.67 11.27 -12.57
C LYS A 457 -6.32 9.78 -12.56
N ASP A 458 -7.14 9.00 -13.25
CA ASP A 458 -6.93 7.57 -13.45
C ASP A 458 -5.74 7.27 -14.35
N ILE A 459 -5.20 6.06 -14.22
CA ILE A 459 -4.05 5.58 -14.96
C ILE A 459 -4.53 4.55 -15.97
N VAL A 460 -4.20 4.76 -17.24
CA VAL A 460 -4.58 3.88 -18.35
C VAL A 460 -3.30 3.37 -18.99
N TYR A 461 -3.05 2.07 -18.90
CA TYR A 461 -1.77 1.47 -19.36
C TYR A 461 -1.78 1.12 -20.85
N GLU A 462 -2.97 0.98 -21.45
CA GLU A 462 -3.13 0.47 -22.80
C GLU A 462 -3.75 1.51 -23.76
N ASN A 463 -5.07 1.69 -23.72
CA ASN A 463 -5.80 2.69 -24.50
C ASN A 463 -7.06 3.16 -23.75
N ALA A 464 -7.66 4.27 -24.19
CA ALA A 464 -8.86 4.84 -23.54
C ALA A 464 -10.06 3.87 -23.50
N ASP A 465 -10.16 2.96 -24.46
CA ASP A 465 -11.23 1.96 -24.55
C ASP A 465 -11.22 0.99 -23.36
N THR A 466 -10.05 0.78 -22.75
CA THR A 466 -9.90 -0.06 -21.54
C THR A 466 -10.77 0.46 -20.39
N THR A 467 -10.87 1.79 -20.22
CA THR A 467 -11.75 2.37 -19.19
C THR A 467 -13.22 2.09 -19.48
N GLY A 468 -13.63 2.18 -20.75
CA GLY A 468 -14.99 1.86 -21.19
C GLY A 468 -15.34 0.40 -20.93
N LEU A 469 -14.40 -0.50 -21.21
CA LEU A 469 -14.53 -1.94 -20.96
C LEU A 469 -14.81 -2.25 -19.49
N TYR A 470 -14.00 -1.71 -18.57
CA TYR A 470 -14.19 -1.90 -17.13
C TYR A 470 -15.59 -1.43 -16.69
N LYS A 471 -16.00 -0.23 -17.12
CA LYS A 471 -17.32 0.33 -16.80
C LYS A 471 -18.48 -0.51 -17.34
N ASN A 472 -18.32 -1.12 -18.52
CA ASN A 472 -19.33 -1.99 -19.11
C ASN A 472 -19.43 -3.34 -18.37
N ILE A 473 -18.30 -3.91 -17.96
CA ILE A 473 -18.26 -5.15 -17.19
C ILE A 473 -18.86 -4.96 -15.79
N GLU A 474 -18.58 -3.83 -15.13
CA GLU A 474 -19.17 -3.51 -13.82
C GLU A 474 -20.70 -3.38 -13.84
N LYS A 475 -21.26 -2.99 -14.99
CA LYS A 475 -22.71 -2.86 -15.20
C LYS A 475 -23.40 -4.18 -15.54
N MET A 476 -22.68 -5.30 -15.65
CA MET A 476 -23.32 -6.60 -15.85
C MET A 476 -24.24 -6.90 -14.68
N VAL A 477 -25.55 -6.83 -14.93
CA VAL A 477 -26.58 -7.15 -13.95
C VAL A 477 -26.75 -8.68 -13.92
N LEU A 478 -26.38 -9.28 -12.79
CA LEU A 478 -26.52 -10.72 -12.56
C LEU A 478 -27.69 -10.90 -11.60
N HIS A 479 -28.91 -10.81 -12.12
CA HIS A 479 -30.11 -11.25 -11.43
C HIS A 479 -30.44 -12.66 -11.91
N ASP A 480 -30.77 -13.54 -10.95
CA ASP A 480 -31.29 -14.88 -11.18
C ASP A 480 -32.75 -14.84 -11.64
#